data_AF-A0A1G6FZV3-F1
#
_entry.id   AF-A0A1G6FZV3-F1
#
_cell.length_a   1.000
_cell.length_b   1.000
_cell.length_c   1.000
_cell.angle_alpha   90.00
_cell.angle_beta   90.00
_cell.angle_gamma   90.00
#
_symmetry.space_group_name_H-M   'P 1'
#
loop_
_entity.id
_entity.type
_entity.pdbx_description
1 polymer ?
#
loop_
_entity_poly.entity_id
_entity_poly.type
_entity_poly.pdbx_seq_one_letter_code
_entity_poly.pdbx_strand_id
1 'polypeptide(L)'
;MGLHFLSGSLTFDPIVHQVDGKTASQVVWLDALLTNVDRTIKNTNMLIWHKELWLIDHGASLYFHHSWTNWQKQALVPFVQIKDHVLLPFADKLEEVDIEFRQILTSDKIREIVNAIPDDWLNWTEGTETPQNLRDIYIRFLEERMKHSETFVNEAQNARKALI
;
A
#
# COMPACT_ATOMS: atom_id res chain seq x y z
N MET A 1 -4.09 -18.57 -9.99
CA MET A 1 -4.80 -17.30 -9.77
C MET A 1 -6.10 -17.32 -10.55
N GLY A 2 -7.18 -16.78 -9.98
CA GLY A 2 -8.43 -16.52 -10.70
C GLY A 2 -8.56 -15.03 -10.99
N LEU A 3 -9.04 -14.68 -12.19
CA LEU A 3 -9.39 -13.31 -12.56
C LEU A 3 -10.91 -13.22 -12.56
N HIS A 4 -11.48 -12.33 -11.74
CA HIS A 4 -12.90 -12.04 -11.80
C HIS A 4 -13.12 -10.84 -12.72
N PHE A 5 -13.86 -11.06 -13.81
CA PHE A 5 -14.26 -9.97 -14.70
C PHE A 5 -15.39 -9.17 -14.06
N LEU A 6 -15.12 -7.92 -13.67
CA LEU A 6 -16.10 -7.02 -13.08
C LEU A 6 -16.95 -6.37 -14.17
N SER A 7 -18.00 -7.08 -14.61
CA SER A 7 -18.88 -6.58 -15.67
C SER A 7 -19.52 -5.24 -15.28
N GLY A 8 -19.39 -4.23 -16.16
CA GLY A 8 -19.92 -2.89 -15.93
C GLY A 8 -19.06 -2.01 -15.01
N SER A 9 -17.84 -2.43 -14.65
CA SER A 9 -16.90 -1.55 -13.93
C SER A 9 -16.49 -0.35 -14.79
N LEU A 10 -16.39 0.82 -14.17
CA LEU A 10 -15.87 2.04 -14.79
C LEU A 10 -14.51 2.40 -14.19
N THR A 11 -13.64 3.02 -14.97
CA THR A 11 -12.39 3.58 -14.43
C THR A 11 -12.69 4.70 -13.43
N PHE A 12 -11.96 4.70 -12.31
CA PHE A 12 -12.06 5.80 -11.35
C PHE A 12 -11.51 7.10 -11.96
N ASP A 13 -12.31 8.14 -11.87
CA ASP A 13 -11.99 9.51 -12.26
C ASP A 13 -12.20 10.43 -11.03
N PRO A 14 -11.16 11.10 -10.51
CA PRO A 14 -11.25 11.93 -9.31
C PRO A 14 -12.10 13.21 -9.49
N ILE A 15 -12.42 13.60 -10.72
CA ILE A 15 -13.28 14.76 -11.02
C ILE A 15 -14.76 14.36 -10.92
N VAL A 16 -15.08 13.14 -11.36
CA VAL A 16 -16.47 12.66 -11.48
C VAL A 16 -16.91 11.87 -10.26
N HIS A 17 -16.01 11.08 -9.68
CA HIS A 17 -16.33 10.15 -8.60
C HIS A 17 -15.92 10.73 -7.25
N GLN A 18 -16.84 10.70 -6.30
CA GLN A 18 -16.59 11.15 -4.94
C GLN A 18 -16.15 9.98 -4.06
N VAL A 19 -15.09 10.19 -3.30
CA VAL A 19 -14.62 9.29 -2.24
C VAL A 19 -14.63 10.11 -0.96
N ASP A 20 -15.24 9.59 0.11
CA ASP A 20 -15.24 10.28 1.39
C ASP A 20 -13.82 10.34 1.98
N GLY A 21 -13.59 11.31 2.86
CA GLY A 21 -12.25 11.56 3.38
C GLY A 21 -11.67 10.39 4.18
N LYS A 22 -12.52 9.57 4.82
CA LYS A 22 -12.08 8.38 5.54
C LYS A 22 -11.58 7.31 4.58
N THR A 23 -12.38 6.96 3.57
CA THR A 23 -11.98 6.00 2.53
C THR A 23 -10.72 6.46 1.79
N ALA A 24 -10.63 7.75 1.44
CA ALA A 24 -9.43 8.30 0.81
C ALA A 24 -8.19 8.15 1.71
N SER A 25 -8.32 8.44 3.01
CA SER A 25 -7.24 8.24 3.97
C SER A 25 -6.83 6.78 4.15
N GLN A 26 -7.78 5.83 4.11
CA GLN A 26 -7.48 4.40 4.18
C GLN A 26 -6.63 3.94 2.99
N VAL A 27 -6.97 4.37 1.77
CA VAL A 27 -6.21 4.02 0.56
C VAL A 27 -4.84 4.68 0.57
N VAL A 28 -4.75 5.98 0.87
CA VAL A 28 -3.47 6.71 0.95
C VAL A 28 -2.55 6.10 2.00
N TRP A 29 -3.10 5.74 3.18
CA TRP A 29 -2.33 5.09 4.22
C TRP A 29 -1.81 3.72 3.78
N LEU A 30 -2.65 2.91 3.12
CA LEU A 30 -2.27 1.58 2.62
C LEU A 30 -1.13 1.69 1.59
N ASP A 31 -1.27 2.59 0.63
CA ASP A 31 -0.24 2.80 -0.40
C ASP A 31 1.04 3.38 0.19
N ALA A 32 0.96 4.20 1.24
CA ALA A 32 2.13 4.68 1.96
C ALA A 32 2.84 3.54 2.73
N LEU A 33 2.09 2.65 3.38
CA LEU A 33 2.64 1.45 4.01
C LEU A 33 3.34 0.55 2.97
N LEU A 34 2.69 0.29 1.84
CA LEU A 34 3.19 -0.59 0.79
C LEU A 34 4.17 0.09 -0.18
N THR A 35 4.48 1.37 0.00
CA THR A 35 5.32 2.17 -0.91
C THR A 35 4.84 2.07 -2.38
N ASN A 36 3.53 2.20 -2.61
CA ASN A 36 2.93 2.07 -3.93
C ASN A 36 3.10 3.37 -4.74
N VAL A 37 3.96 3.34 -5.75
CA VAL A 37 4.31 4.53 -6.55
C VAL A 37 3.34 4.80 -7.70
N ASP A 38 2.42 3.87 -7.99
CA ASP A 38 1.63 3.88 -9.23
C ASP A 38 0.13 4.14 -9.00
N ARG A 39 -0.25 4.76 -7.88
CA ARG A 39 -1.63 5.26 -7.66
C ARG A 39 -1.73 6.77 -7.88
N THR A 40 -1.44 7.20 -9.10
CA THR A 40 -1.33 8.63 -9.46
C THR A 40 -2.56 9.12 -10.23
N ILE A 41 -2.66 10.43 -10.47
CA ILE A 41 -3.73 11.01 -11.30
C ILE A 41 -3.71 10.43 -12.73
N LYS A 42 -2.52 10.11 -13.26
CA LYS A 42 -2.36 9.56 -14.61
C LYS A 42 -2.66 8.06 -14.69
N ASN A 43 -2.43 7.34 -13.60
CA ASN A 43 -2.71 5.93 -13.48
C ASN A 43 -3.37 5.67 -12.12
N THR A 44 -4.71 5.72 -12.07
CA THR A 44 -5.42 5.63 -10.80
C THR A 44 -5.42 4.23 -10.24
N ASN A 45 -5.29 3.20 -11.10
CA ASN A 45 -5.37 1.80 -10.71
C ASN A 45 -6.58 1.50 -9.80
N MET A 46 -7.70 2.15 -10.09
CA MET A 46 -8.95 2.04 -9.34
C MET A 46 -10.14 1.95 -10.29
N LEU A 47 -11.15 1.21 -9.88
CA LEU A 47 -12.42 1.04 -10.58
C LEU A 47 -13.58 1.44 -9.67
N ILE A 48 -14.68 1.89 -10.27
CA ILE A 48 -15.98 1.94 -9.64
C ILE A 48 -16.81 0.76 -10.15
N TRP A 49 -17.23 -0.11 -9.23
CA TRP A 49 -18.10 -1.24 -9.56
C TRP A 49 -19.22 -1.32 -8.51
N HIS A 50 -20.47 -1.38 -8.98
CA HIS A 50 -21.66 -1.30 -8.11
C HIS A 50 -21.67 -0.12 -7.11
N LYS A 51 -21.10 1.03 -7.52
CA LYS A 51 -20.91 2.24 -6.69
C LYS A 51 -19.91 2.10 -5.55
N GLU A 52 -19.11 1.05 -5.56
CA GLU A 52 -18.02 0.84 -4.61
C GLU A 52 -16.67 1.11 -5.29
N LEU A 53 -15.70 1.56 -4.51
CA LEU A 53 -14.32 1.76 -4.95
C LEU A 53 -13.55 0.44 -4.87
N TRP A 54 -12.95 0.04 -5.98
CA TRP A 54 -12.14 -1.16 -6.10
C TRP A 54 -10.70 -0.78 -6.43
N LEU A 55 -9.76 -1.23 -5.60
CA LEU A 55 -8.34 -1.07 -5.86
C LEU A 55 -7.85 -2.23 -6.74
N ILE A 56 -7.17 -1.92 -7.83
CA ILE A 56 -6.53 -2.90 -8.70
C ILE A 56 -5.03 -2.61 -8.78
N ASP A 57 -4.31 -3.54 -9.40
CA ASP A 57 -2.91 -3.44 -9.80
C ASP A 57 -1.96 -2.84 -8.72
N HIS A 58 -1.62 -3.67 -7.73
CA HIS A 58 -0.56 -3.35 -6.77
C HIS A 58 0.82 -3.82 -7.25
N GLY A 59 1.01 -4.07 -8.55
CA GLY A 59 2.25 -4.62 -9.10
C GLY A 59 3.48 -3.72 -8.87
N ALA A 60 3.27 -2.41 -8.74
CA ALA A 60 4.31 -1.42 -8.45
C ALA A 60 4.47 -1.10 -6.94
N SER A 61 3.86 -1.90 -6.06
CA SER A 61 4.05 -1.81 -4.61
C SER A 61 5.29 -2.59 -4.15
N LEU A 62 5.68 -2.38 -2.89
CA LEU A 62 6.77 -3.08 -2.20
C LEU A 62 8.10 -2.99 -2.96
N TYR A 63 8.40 -1.80 -3.49
CA TYR A 63 9.53 -1.53 -4.39
C TYR A 63 10.89 -2.03 -3.88
N PHE A 64 11.07 -2.15 -2.56
CA PHE A 64 12.27 -2.72 -1.94
C PHE A 64 12.61 -4.12 -2.46
N HIS A 65 11.66 -4.92 -2.96
CA HIS A 65 11.95 -6.26 -3.50
C HIS A 65 12.80 -6.25 -4.77
N HIS A 66 12.97 -5.09 -5.42
CA HIS A 66 13.87 -4.91 -6.55
C HIS A 66 15.32 -4.71 -6.09
N SER A 67 15.51 -4.40 -4.81
CA SER A 67 16.81 -4.29 -4.16
C SER A 67 16.75 -4.95 -2.78
N TRP A 68 17.05 -6.24 -2.74
CA TRP A 68 17.20 -7.01 -1.50
C TRP A 68 18.26 -6.46 -0.54
N THR A 69 19.16 -5.59 -1.04
CA THR A 69 20.10 -4.83 -0.21
C THR A 69 19.43 -3.60 0.40
N ASN A 70 19.70 -3.32 1.68
CA ASN A 70 19.20 -2.14 2.42
C ASN A 70 17.68 -2.06 2.64
N TRP A 71 16.90 -3.15 2.50
CA TRP A 71 15.45 -3.11 2.78
C TRP A 71 15.14 -2.58 4.20
N GLN A 72 16.02 -2.84 5.18
CA GLN A 72 15.89 -2.33 6.55
C GLN A 72 15.89 -0.81 6.61
N LYS A 73 16.77 -0.17 5.81
CA LYS A 73 16.81 1.30 5.72
C LYS A 73 15.58 1.80 4.98
N GLN A 74 15.17 1.12 3.90
CA GLN A 74 13.98 1.48 3.14
C GLN A 74 12.68 1.38 3.97
N ALA A 75 12.63 0.48 4.95
CA ALA A 75 11.50 0.40 5.87
C ALA A 75 11.37 1.67 6.74
N LEU A 76 12.48 2.35 7.04
CA LEU A 76 12.50 3.50 7.95
C LEU A 76 12.40 4.86 7.25
N VAL A 77 12.45 4.91 5.92
CA VAL A 77 12.34 6.19 5.20
C VAL A 77 10.89 6.59 4.95
N PRO A 78 10.61 7.91 4.94
CA PRO A 78 9.34 8.45 4.44
C PRO A 78 9.06 8.02 2.99
N PHE A 79 7.79 7.88 2.65
CA PHE A 79 7.36 7.61 1.28
C PHE A 79 7.04 8.92 0.54
N VAL A 80 8.06 9.59 0.04
CA VAL A 80 7.97 10.95 -0.56
C VAL A 80 7.09 10.99 -1.82
N GLN A 81 7.01 9.88 -2.57
CA GLN A 81 6.19 9.77 -3.77
C GLN A 81 4.68 9.85 -3.49
N ILE A 82 4.26 9.78 -2.22
CA ILE A 82 2.85 9.93 -1.83
C ILE A 82 2.25 11.26 -2.30
N LYS A 83 3.08 12.30 -2.48
CA LYS A 83 2.66 13.61 -2.98
C LYS A 83 1.94 13.55 -4.34
N ASP A 84 2.23 12.52 -5.14
CA ASP A 84 1.67 12.33 -6.49
C ASP A 84 0.39 11.47 -6.48
N HIS A 85 -0.07 11.05 -5.29
CA HIS A 85 -1.19 10.13 -5.12
C HIS A 85 -2.54 10.79 -5.40
N VAL A 86 -3.37 10.14 -6.24
CA VAL A 86 -4.64 10.73 -6.74
C VAL A 86 -5.65 11.09 -5.65
N LEU A 87 -5.74 10.29 -4.58
CA LEU A 87 -6.66 10.57 -3.46
C LEU A 87 -6.09 11.46 -2.35
N LEU A 88 -4.83 11.91 -2.46
CA LEU A 88 -4.18 12.67 -1.38
C LEU A 88 -4.95 13.95 -0.97
N PRO A 89 -5.51 14.76 -1.90
CA PRO A 89 -6.28 15.95 -1.52
C PRO A 89 -7.46 15.66 -0.59
N PHE A 90 -8.08 14.49 -0.74
CA PHE A 90 -9.28 14.08 0.00
C PHE A 90 -8.97 13.38 1.33
N ALA A 91 -7.73 12.94 1.55
CA ALA A 91 -7.34 12.15 2.72
C ALA A 91 -7.18 12.98 4.01
N ASP A 92 -8.29 13.42 4.61
CA ASP A 92 -8.32 14.28 5.80
C ASP A 92 -8.39 13.53 7.15
N LYS A 93 -8.40 12.20 7.15
CA LYS A 93 -8.48 11.31 8.33
C LYS A 93 -7.24 10.43 8.56
N LEU A 94 -6.06 10.84 8.07
CA LEU A 94 -4.85 10.01 8.11
C LEU A 94 -4.44 9.55 9.53
N GLU A 95 -4.50 10.43 10.53
CA GLU A 95 -4.19 10.08 11.93
C GLU A 95 -5.20 9.07 12.50
N GLU A 96 -6.48 9.28 12.23
CA GLU A 96 -7.57 8.41 12.70
C GLU A 96 -7.43 7.01 12.09
N VAL A 97 -7.18 6.93 10.78
CA VAL A 97 -6.90 5.68 10.07
C VAL A 97 -5.67 4.98 10.62
N ASP A 98 -4.59 5.73 10.90
CA ASP A 98 -3.37 5.15 11.44
C ASP A 98 -3.56 4.51 12.82
N ILE A 99 -4.37 5.12 13.68
CA ILE A 99 -4.73 4.53 14.99
C ILE A 99 -5.53 3.23 14.80
N GLU A 100 -6.52 3.23 13.91
CA GLU A 100 -7.36 2.06 13.64
C GLU A 100 -6.57 0.92 13.00
N PHE A 101 -5.78 1.22 11.96
CA PHE A 101 -5.10 0.20 11.17
C PHE A 101 -3.94 -0.43 11.94
N ARG A 102 -3.32 0.28 12.89
CA ARG A 102 -2.37 -0.33 13.85
C ARG A 102 -3.00 -1.39 14.76
N GLN A 103 -4.31 -1.31 15.02
CA GLN A 103 -5.03 -2.32 15.81
C GLN A 103 -5.43 -3.53 14.96
N ILE A 104 -5.65 -3.34 13.66
CA ILE A 104 -6.05 -4.40 12.73
C ILE A 104 -4.82 -5.17 12.21
N LEU A 105 -3.80 -4.44 11.77
CA LEU A 105 -2.60 -4.97 11.11
C LEU A 105 -1.49 -5.25 12.13
N THR A 106 -1.78 -6.16 13.07
CA THR A 106 -0.81 -6.60 14.08
C THR A 106 0.31 -7.44 13.48
N SER A 107 1.41 -7.63 14.22
CA SER A 107 2.51 -8.54 13.82
C SER A 107 1.99 -9.94 13.46
N ASP A 108 1.07 -10.49 14.26
CA ASP A 108 0.45 -11.79 13.98
C ASP A 108 -0.35 -11.77 12.67
N LYS A 109 -1.12 -10.71 12.41
CA LYS A 109 -1.90 -10.57 11.18
C LYS A 109 -0.98 -10.46 9.95
N ILE A 110 0.12 -9.72 10.05
CA ILE A 110 1.12 -9.62 8.97
C ILE A 110 1.72 -10.99 8.68
N ARG A 111 2.14 -11.73 9.72
CA ARG A 111 2.69 -13.08 9.60
C ARG A 111 1.68 -14.04 8.98
N GLU A 112 0.43 -13.99 9.41
CA GLU A 112 -0.67 -14.78 8.84
C GLU A 112 -0.83 -14.52 7.33
N ILE A 113 -0.90 -13.25 6.93
CA ILE A 113 -1.06 -12.86 5.51
C ILE A 113 0.13 -13.35 4.68
N VAL A 114 1.36 -13.09 5.13
CA VAL A 114 2.57 -13.45 4.36
C VAL A 114 2.77 -14.97 4.30
N ASN A 115 2.43 -15.70 5.36
CA ASN A 115 2.52 -17.16 5.38
C ASN A 115 1.44 -17.86 4.56
N ALA A 116 0.35 -17.16 4.20
CA ALA A 116 -0.67 -17.70 3.30
C ALA A 116 -0.19 -17.79 1.83
N ILE A 117 0.92 -17.14 1.48
CA ILE A 117 1.51 -17.20 0.13
C ILE A 117 2.07 -18.61 -0.09
N PRO A 118 1.69 -19.34 -1.17
CA PRO A 118 2.21 -20.68 -1.45
C PRO A 118 3.73 -20.72 -1.70
N ASP A 119 4.39 -21.80 -1.28
CA ASP A 119 5.83 -22.01 -1.53
C ASP A 119 6.18 -21.96 -3.03
N ASP A 120 5.31 -22.52 -3.89
CA ASP A 120 5.51 -22.56 -5.34
C ASP A 120 5.53 -21.18 -6.00
N TRP A 121 5.13 -20.12 -5.29
CA TRP A 121 5.19 -18.73 -5.77
C TRP A 121 6.48 -18.03 -5.34
N LEU A 122 7.29 -18.66 -4.49
CA LEU A 122 8.51 -18.11 -3.89
C LEU A 122 9.77 -18.81 -4.43
N ASN A 123 9.77 -19.14 -5.72
CA ASN A 123 10.85 -19.87 -6.41
C ASN A 123 11.58 -19.04 -7.48
N TRP A 124 11.43 -17.71 -7.45
CA TRP A 124 11.91 -16.80 -8.48
C TRP A 124 13.30 -16.21 -8.20
N THR A 125 13.86 -16.44 -7.00
CA THR A 125 15.21 -15.98 -6.67
C THR A 125 16.24 -16.98 -7.20
N GLU A 126 17.26 -16.49 -7.92
CA GLU A 126 18.38 -17.32 -8.43
C GLU A 126 19.36 -17.76 -7.32
N GLY A 127 19.14 -17.33 -6.07
CA GLY A 127 20.00 -17.59 -4.92
C GLY A 127 19.66 -18.86 -4.13
N THR A 128 20.22 -18.96 -2.93
CA THR A 128 20.08 -20.12 -2.02
C THR A 128 18.97 -19.96 -0.99
N GLU A 129 18.19 -18.88 -1.07
CA GLU A 129 17.15 -18.51 -0.13
C GLU A 129 15.98 -19.49 -0.19
N THR A 130 15.53 -19.94 0.97
CA THR A 130 14.31 -20.74 1.05
C THR A 130 13.06 -19.84 0.96
N PRO A 131 11.88 -20.37 0.57
CA PRO A 131 10.62 -19.63 0.65
C PRO A 131 10.40 -18.94 1.99
N GLN A 132 10.77 -19.59 3.10
CA GLN A 132 10.67 -19.00 4.43
C GLN A 132 11.60 -17.79 4.62
N ASN A 133 12.83 -17.83 4.08
CA ASN A 133 13.73 -16.68 4.16
C ASN A 133 13.17 -15.47 3.41
N LEU A 134 12.51 -15.70 2.26
CA LEU A 134 11.85 -14.63 1.52
C LEU A 134 10.70 -14.04 2.34
N ARG A 135 9.80 -14.88 2.88
CA ARG A 135 8.70 -14.43 3.76
C ARG A 135 9.19 -13.60 4.93
N ASP A 136 10.25 -14.06 5.60
CA ASP A 136 10.81 -13.38 6.77
C ASP A 136 11.27 -11.95 6.45
N ILE A 137 11.78 -11.70 5.24
CA ILE A 137 12.17 -10.36 4.82
C ILE A 137 10.94 -9.46 4.63
N TYR A 138 9.89 -9.95 3.95
CA TYR A 138 8.64 -9.19 3.80
C TYR A 138 7.97 -8.91 5.14
N ILE A 139 7.91 -9.92 6.03
CA ILE A 139 7.37 -9.77 7.39
C ILE A 139 8.12 -8.67 8.13
N ARG A 140 9.45 -8.74 8.19
CA ARG A 140 10.24 -7.75 8.93
C ARG A 140 10.15 -6.36 8.31
N PHE A 141 10.09 -6.24 6.97
CA PHE A 141 9.91 -4.97 6.30
C PHE A 141 8.57 -4.33 6.70
N LEU A 142 7.47 -5.08 6.62
CA LEU A 142 6.13 -4.60 6.97
C LEU A 142 6.01 -4.30 8.47
N GLU A 143 6.55 -5.15 9.34
CA GLU A 143 6.57 -4.93 10.79
C GLU A 143 7.34 -3.66 11.16
N GLU A 144 8.51 -3.42 10.55
CA GLU A 144 9.31 -2.22 10.85
C GLU A 144 8.61 -0.95 10.33
N ARG A 145 7.97 -1.00 9.15
CA ARG A 145 7.15 0.11 8.65
C ARG A 145 5.95 0.40 9.55
N MET A 146 5.26 -0.64 10.01
CA MET A 146 4.11 -0.51 10.91
C MET A 146 4.48 0.05 12.27
N LYS A 147 5.62 -0.37 12.81
CA LYS A 147 6.17 0.14 14.07
C LYS A 147 6.52 1.63 14.00
N HIS A 148 6.88 2.11 12.80
CA HIS A 148 7.27 3.48 12.51
C HIS A 148 6.26 4.19 11.59
N SER A 149 4.97 3.86 11.71
CA SER A 149 3.94 4.34 10.79
C SER A 149 3.80 5.86 10.79
N GLU A 150 4.12 6.51 11.91
CA GLU A 150 4.18 7.97 12.03
C GLU A 150 5.06 8.60 10.96
N THR A 151 6.12 7.91 10.51
CA THR A 151 7.06 8.42 9.50
C THR A 151 6.35 8.67 8.17
N PHE A 152 5.61 7.68 7.66
CA PHE A 152 4.92 7.84 6.37
C PHE A 152 3.59 8.58 6.50
N VAL A 153 2.94 8.53 7.67
CA VAL A 153 1.73 9.32 7.94
C VAL A 153 2.05 10.81 7.97
N ASN A 154 3.11 11.22 8.67
CA ASN A 154 3.54 12.62 8.71
C ASN A 154 3.93 13.13 7.32
N GLU A 155 4.62 12.31 6.52
CA GLU A 155 4.95 12.66 5.13
C GLU A 155 3.69 12.89 4.28
N ALA A 156 2.71 11.98 4.36
CA ALA A 156 1.44 12.13 3.65
C ALA A 156 0.68 13.40 4.11
N GLN A 157 0.66 13.69 5.41
CA GLN A 157 0.05 14.92 5.93
C GLN A 157 0.75 16.18 5.44
N ASN A 158 2.09 16.19 5.44
CA ASN A 158 2.88 17.32 4.98
C ASN A 158 2.68 17.56 3.48
N ALA A 159 2.73 16.49 2.68
CA ALA A 159 2.45 16.54 1.26
C ALA A 159 1.04 17.07 0.99
N ARG A 160 0.03 16.59 1.73
CA ARG A 160 -1.35 17.08 1.61
C ARG A 160 -1.46 18.57 1.95
N LYS A 161 -0.86 19.02 3.06
CA LYS A 161 -0.86 20.44 3.46
C LYS A 161 -0.20 21.35 2.43
N ALA A 162 0.79 20.86 1.68
CA ALA A 162 1.44 21.62 0.62
C ALA A 162 0.60 21.74 -0.66
N LEU A 163 -0.44 20.92 -0.83
CA LEU A 163 -1.32 20.90 -2.00
C LEU A 163 -2.57 21.76 -1.85
N ILE A 164 -3.01 22.05 -0.62
CA ILE A 164 -4.30 22.70 -0.30
C ILE A 164 -4.15 24.12 0.23
#